data_AF-A0A538D2V7-F1
#
_entry.id   AF-A0A538D2V7-F1
#
_cell.length_a   1.000
_cell.length_b   1.000
_cell.length_c   1.000
_cell.angle_alpha   90.00
_cell.angle_beta   90.00
_cell.angle_gamma   90.00
#
_symmetry.space_group_name_H-M   'P 1'
#
loop_
_entity.id
_entity.type
_entity.pdbx_description
1 polymer ?
#
loop_
_entity_poly.entity_id
_entity_poly.type
_entity_poly.pdbx_seq_one_letter_code
_entity_poly.pdbx_strand_id
1 'polypeptide(L)'
;MGTEPQLAFYHRLPEPPGLEVRVNFGIFAGRAATAAEIDELAQALLTKVGEISIVAEDRHEIGEDSEALLHQVRIDVDPEYIPADEHEADVLAGRIVEAAESWARDCVAERHAEISEP
;
A
#
# COMPACT_ATOMS: atom_id res chain seq x y z
N MET A 1 24.01 -3.31 -28.16
CA MET A 1 23.68 -4.61 -27.54
C MET A 1 22.62 -4.32 -26.49
N GLY A 2 21.36 -4.63 -26.78
CA GLY A 2 20.29 -4.50 -25.79
C GLY A 2 20.46 -5.63 -24.79
N THR A 3 20.58 -5.30 -23.51
CA THR A 3 20.58 -6.28 -22.43
C THR A 3 19.25 -7.03 -22.49
N GLU A 4 19.26 -8.34 -22.72
CA GLU A 4 18.04 -9.13 -22.55
C GLU A 4 17.57 -9.00 -21.10
N PRO A 5 16.28 -8.72 -20.85
CA PRO A 5 15.77 -8.61 -19.50
C PRO A 5 15.93 -9.95 -18.79
N GLN A 6 16.63 -9.95 -17.65
CA GLN A 6 16.77 -11.16 -16.83
C GLN A 6 15.43 -11.50 -16.17
N LEU A 7 15.01 -12.75 -16.30
CA LEU A 7 13.77 -13.26 -15.68
C LEU A 7 13.86 -13.29 -14.15
N ALA A 8 15.05 -13.51 -13.60
CA ALA A 8 15.31 -13.52 -12.17
C ALA A 8 16.72 -12.96 -11.90
N PHE A 9 16.84 -12.11 -10.89
CA PHE A 9 18.09 -11.53 -10.44
C PHE A 9 18.05 -11.38 -8.92
N TYR A 10 19.21 -11.50 -8.27
CA TYR A 10 19.29 -11.18 -6.85
C TYR A 10 19.30 -9.65 -6.71
N HIS A 11 18.46 -9.14 -5.81
CA HIS A 11 18.44 -7.74 -5.46
C HIS A 11 19.06 -7.59 -4.07
N ARG A 12 20.03 -6.69 -3.92
CA ARG A 12 20.45 -6.26 -2.58
C ARG A 12 19.36 -5.33 -2.07
N LEU A 13 18.89 -5.59 -0.86
CA LEU A 13 17.85 -4.77 -0.25
C LEU A 13 18.28 -3.29 -0.31
N PRO A 14 17.42 -2.41 -0.87
CA PRO A 14 17.69 -0.99 -0.89
C PRO A 14 17.65 -0.45 0.55
N GLU A 15 18.06 0.81 0.73
CA GLU A 15 17.79 1.52 1.97
C GLU A 15 16.28 1.47 2.29
N PRO A 16 15.90 1.33 3.57
CA PRO A 16 14.50 1.29 3.95
C PRO A 16 13.79 2.59 3.52
N PRO A 17 12.48 2.54 3.24
CA PRO A 17 11.75 3.75 2.90
C PRO A 17 11.81 4.76 4.05
N GLY A 18 11.71 6.05 3.73
CA GLY A 18 11.69 7.11 4.73
C GLY A 18 10.40 7.07 5.55
N LEU A 19 9.31 6.57 4.95
CA LEU A 19 8.06 6.26 5.61
C LEU A 19 7.41 5.03 4.94
N GLU A 20 6.87 4.13 5.76
CA GLU A 20 6.05 3.00 5.33
C GLU A 20 4.68 3.06 6.02
N VAL A 21 3.60 3.00 5.23
CA VAL A 21 2.23 2.87 5.73
C VAL A 21 1.64 1.55 5.22
N ARG A 22 1.05 0.77 6.13
CA ARG A 22 0.39 -0.51 5.81
C ARG A 22 -1.10 -0.45 6.08
N VAL A 23 -1.87 -0.94 5.11
CA VAL A 23 -3.32 -1.07 5.18
C VAL A 23 -3.67 -2.55 5.21
N ASN A 24 -4.35 -3.00 6.27
CA ASN A 24 -4.88 -4.36 6.40
C ASN A 24 -6.15 -4.55 5.58
N PHE A 25 -6.08 -4.32 4.28
CA PHE A 25 -7.24 -4.24 3.40
C PHE A 25 -8.09 -5.52 3.42
N GLY A 26 -7.48 -6.69 3.27
CA GLY A 26 -8.19 -7.97 3.22
C GLY A 26 -8.93 -8.33 4.48
N ILE A 27 -8.49 -7.85 5.66
CA ILE A 27 -9.20 -8.09 6.92
C ILE A 27 -10.58 -7.43 6.91
N PHE A 28 -10.69 -6.25 6.29
CA PHE A 28 -11.93 -5.48 6.26
C PHE A 28 -12.73 -5.69 4.96
N ALA A 29 -12.07 -5.85 3.83
CA ALA A 29 -12.71 -6.02 2.52
C ALA A 29 -12.96 -7.50 2.14
N GLY A 30 -12.30 -8.45 2.80
CA GLY A 30 -12.39 -9.88 2.48
C GLY A 30 -11.80 -10.29 1.13
N ARG A 31 -11.00 -9.42 0.49
CA ARG A 31 -10.34 -9.64 -0.80
C ARG A 31 -9.08 -8.78 -0.93
N ALA A 32 -8.30 -9.01 -1.98
CA ALA A 32 -7.27 -8.07 -2.42
C ALA A 32 -7.87 -6.78 -2.98
N ALA A 33 -7.10 -5.70 -2.89
CA ALA A 33 -7.39 -4.46 -3.61
C ALA A 33 -7.23 -4.70 -5.11
N THR A 34 -8.12 -4.12 -5.91
CA THR A 34 -8.07 -4.18 -7.37
C THR A 34 -7.13 -3.12 -7.92
N ALA A 35 -6.69 -3.27 -9.17
CA ALA A 35 -5.83 -2.28 -9.82
C ALA A 35 -6.47 -0.88 -9.86
N ALA A 36 -7.78 -0.79 -10.13
CA ALA A 36 -8.48 0.50 -10.18
C ALA A 36 -8.49 1.19 -8.80
N GLU A 37 -8.74 0.45 -7.73
CA GLU A 37 -8.69 1.01 -6.37
C GLU A 37 -7.28 1.46 -6.00
N ILE A 38 -6.24 0.72 -6.43
CA ILE A 38 -4.85 1.15 -6.23
C ILE A 38 -4.54 2.43 -7.00
N ASP A 39 -5.03 2.58 -8.23
CA ASP A 39 -4.88 3.81 -9.02
C ASP A 39 -5.57 5.00 -8.33
N GLU A 40 -6.75 4.80 -7.74
CA GLU A 40 -7.46 5.82 -6.97
C GLU A 40 -6.69 6.23 -5.71
N LEU A 41 -6.14 5.26 -4.97
CA LEU A 41 -5.26 5.53 -3.83
C LEU A 41 -4.03 6.33 -4.28
N ALA A 42 -3.43 5.98 -5.41
CA ALA A 42 -2.29 6.71 -5.95
C ALA A 42 -2.65 8.17 -6.24
N GLN A 43 -3.79 8.43 -6.89
CA GLN A 43 -4.24 9.80 -7.16
C GLN A 43 -4.46 10.59 -5.86
N ALA A 44 -5.05 9.97 -4.83
CA ALA A 44 -5.24 10.61 -3.54
C ALA A 44 -3.92 10.99 -2.86
N LEU A 45 -2.90 10.11 -2.95
CA LEU A 45 -1.61 10.29 -2.30
C LEU A 45 -0.66 11.24 -3.04
N LEU A 46 -0.66 11.25 -4.37
CA LEU A 46 0.19 12.14 -5.19
C LEU A 46 -0.09 13.64 -4.95
N THR A 47 -1.26 13.98 -4.42
CA THR A 47 -1.55 15.36 -3.99
C THR A 47 -0.80 15.79 -2.73
N LYS A 48 -0.18 14.85 -2.01
CA LYS A 48 0.45 15.06 -0.69
C LYS A 48 1.96 14.89 -0.74
N VAL A 49 2.45 14.03 -1.62
CA VAL A 49 3.86 13.63 -1.74
C VAL A 49 4.22 13.47 -3.22
N GLY A 50 5.48 13.76 -3.57
CA GLY A 50 5.91 13.81 -4.97
C GLY A 50 5.92 12.45 -5.66
N GLU A 51 6.50 11.45 -5.02
CA GLU A 51 6.56 10.07 -5.52
C GLU A 51 6.20 9.09 -4.41
N ILE A 52 5.55 8.01 -4.80
CA ILE A 52 5.13 6.90 -3.93
C ILE A 52 5.33 5.58 -4.66
N SER A 53 5.61 4.54 -3.88
CA SER A 53 5.47 3.16 -4.31
C SER A 53 4.31 2.54 -3.55
N ILE A 54 3.34 1.96 -4.28
CA ILE A 54 2.24 1.19 -3.70
C ILE A 54 2.41 -0.27 -4.08
N VAL A 55 2.38 -1.16 -3.09
CA VAL A 55 2.43 -2.60 -3.27
C VAL A 55 1.15 -3.20 -2.70
N ALA A 56 0.38 -3.87 -3.56
CA ALA A 56 -0.69 -4.77 -3.12
C ALA A 56 -0.10 -6.17 -2.96
N GLU A 57 -0.10 -6.69 -1.74
CA GLU A 57 0.61 -7.90 -1.36
C GLU A 57 -0.37 -9.00 -0.91
N ASP A 58 -0.15 -10.20 -1.45
CA ASP A 58 -0.70 -11.45 -0.93
C ASP A 58 0.35 -12.10 -0.02
N ARG A 59 0.19 -11.92 1.29
CA ARG A 59 1.15 -12.40 2.28
C ARG A 59 0.68 -13.73 2.88
N HIS A 60 1.36 -14.80 2.47
CA HIS A 60 1.19 -16.13 3.05
C HIS A 60 2.04 -16.28 4.31
N GLU A 61 1.41 -16.49 5.45
CA GLU A 61 2.07 -16.87 6.70
C GLU A 61 1.83 -18.36 6.94
N ILE A 62 2.90 -19.15 6.89
CA ILE A 62 2.85 -20.61 7.06
C ILE A 62 3.74 -20.99 8.24
N GLY A 63 3.14 -21.61 9.24
CA GLY A 63 3.77 -22.20 10.41
C GLY A 63 3.43 -23.69 10.52
N GLU A 64 3.96 -24.36 11.54
CA GLU A 64 3.75 -25.80 11.76
C GLU A 64 2.25 -26.16 11.93
N ASP A 65 1.47 -25.27 12.57
CA ASP A 65 0.04 -25.48 12.86
C ASP A 65 -0.87 -24.36 12.30
N SER A 66 -0.36 -23.47 11.46
CA SER A 66 -1.11 -22.29 10.99
C SER A 66 -0.82 -21.94 9.54
N GLU A 67 -1.86 -21.66 8.77
CA GLU A 67 -1.78 -21.06 7.44
C GLU A 67 -2.71 -19.85 7.39
N ALA A 68 -2.19 -18.69 7.02
CA ALA A 68 -2.96 -17.46 6.82
C ALA A 68 -2.57 -16.78 5.50
N LEU A 69 -3.57 -16.22 4.83
CA LEU A 69 -3.40 -15.34 3.67
C LEU A 69 -3.89 -13.94 4.05
N LEU A 70 -3.00 -12.96 4.02
CA LEU A 70 -3.30 -11.56 4.30
C LEU A 70 -3.19 -10.75 3.03
N HIS A 71 -4.26 -10.04 2.66
CA HIS A 71 -4.18 -9.04 1.60
C HIS A 71 -3.86 -7.68 2.22
N GLN A 72 -2.66 -7.19 2.00
CA GLN A 72 -2.19 -5.90 2.53
C GLN A 72 -1.88 -4.94 1.39
N VAL A 73 -2.05 -3.64 1.64
CA VAL A 73 -1.53 -2.59 0.76
C VAL A 73 -0.45 -1.84 1.51
N ARG A 74 0.74 -1.75 0.93
CA ARG A 74 1.91 -1.08 1.48
C ARG A 74 2.22 0.15 0.66
N ILE A 75 2.40 1.28 1.32
CA ILE A 75 2.73 2.57 0.72
C ILE A 75 4.10 2.95 1.24
N ASP A 76 5.05 3.09 0.33
CA ASP A 76 6.41 3.52 0.63
C ASP A 76 6.63 4.93 0.08
N VAL A 77 7.25 5.78 0.90
CA VAL A 77 7.73 7.11 0.50
C VAL A 77 9.25 7.12 0.57
N ASP A 78 9.89 7.56 -0.51
CA ASP A 78 11.34 7.70 -0.54
C ASP A 78 11.81 8.73 0.51
N PRO A 79 12.91 8.48 1.24
CA PRO A 79 13.49 9.44 2.18
C PRO A 79 13.66 10.86 1.62
N GLU A 80 13.90 11.04 0.32
CA GLU A 80 14.05 12.37 -0.30
C GLU A 80 12.79 13.24 -0.22
N TYR A 81 11.61 12.61 -0.08
CA TYR A 81 10.33 13.29 0.06
C TYR A 81 9.87 13.44 1.51
N ILE A 82 10.67 12.99 2.48
CA ILE A 82 10.38 13.15 3.89
C ILE A 82 10.99 14.47 4.40
N PRO A 83 10.20 15.36 5.04
CA PRO A 83 10.74 16.56 5.67
C PRO A 83 11.84 16.24 6.68
N ALA A 84 12.88 17.07 6.70
CA ALA A 84 13.96 16.92 7.68
C ALA A 84 13.52 17.30 9.11
N ASP A 85 12.50 18.14 9.24
CA ASP A 85 11.88 18.46 10.52
C ASP A 85 10.94 17.31 10.95
N GLU A 86 11.15 16.81 12.17
CA GLU A 86 10.42 15.67 12.72
C GLU A 86 8.91 15.93 12.82
N HIS A 87 8.53 17.15 13.20
CA HIS A 87 7.11 17.51 13.32
C HIS A 87 6.44 17.57 11.94
N GLU A 88 7.12 18.13 10.94
CA GLU A 88 6.62 18.13 9.56
C GLU A 88 6.53 16.71 8.97
N ALA A 89 7.49 15.83 9.30
CA ALA A 89 7.45 14.42 8.90
C ALA A 89 6.25 13.68 9.52
N ASP A 90 5.98 13.89 10.82
CA ASP A 90 4.81 13.33 11.50
C ASP A 90 3.50 13.83 10.87
N VAL A 91 3.42 15.11 10.53
CA VAL A 91 2.25 15.70 9.86
C VAL A 91 2.04 15.07 8.48
N LEU A 92 3.11 14.86 7.71
CA LEU A 92 3.03 14.16 6.42
C LEU A 92 2.54 12.72 6.61
N ALA A 93 3.12 11.98 7.57
CA ALA A 93 2.71 10.61 7.87
C ALA A 93 1.23 10.52 8.23
N GLY A 94 0.74 11.42 9.09
CA GLY A 94 -0.67 11.51 9.43
C GLY A 94 -1.59 11.75 8.23
N ARG A 95 -1.19 12.63 7.30
CA ARG A 95 -1.97 12.91 6.08
C ARG A 95 -2.03 11.75 5.11
N ILE A 96 -0.99 10.93 5.05
CA ILE A 96 -0.93 9.71 4.23
C ILE A 96 -1.81 8.63 4.86
N VAL A 97 -1.70 8.41 6.18
CA VAL A 97 -2.54 7.47 6.92
C VAL A 97 -4.02 7.81 6.77
N GLU A 98 -4.40 9.07 6.96
CA GLU A 98 -5.78 9.54 6.81
C GLU A 98 -6.33 9.26 5.40
N ALA A 99 -5.53 9.51 4.36
CA ALA A 99 -5.93 9.27 2.99
C ALA A 99 -6.09 7.78 2.68
N ALA A 100 -5.14 6.96 3.11
CA ALA A 100 -5.18 5.51 2.94
C ALA A 100 -6.35 4.88 3.71
N GLU A 101 -6.65 5.38 4.91
CA GLU A 101 -7.79 4.91 5.70
C GLU A 101 -9.13 5.31 5.06
N SER A 102 -9.25 6.56 4.59
CA SER A 102 -10.46 7.01 3.88
C SER A 102 -10.72 6.15 2.65
N TRP A 103 -9.70 5.98 1.81
CA TRP A 103 -9.78 5.14 0.62
C TRP A 103 -10.23 3.71 0.96
N ALA A 104 -9.59 3.06 1.95
CA ALA A 104 -9.93 1.70 2.30
C ALA A 104 -11.37 1.56 2.79
N ARG A 105 -11.87 2.55 3.55
CA ARG A 105 -13.27 2.59 4.01
C ARG A 105 -14.24 2.74 2.86
N ASP A 106 -13.93 3.57 1.87
CA ASP A 106 -14.77 3.77 0.69
C ASP A 106 -14.89 2.47 -0.12
N CYS A 107 -13.77 1.79 -0.39
CA CYS A 107 -13.77 0.48 -1.07
C CYS A 107 -14.59 -0.58 -0.32
N VAL A 108 -14.47 -0.63 1.01
CA VAL A 108 -15.24 -1.56 1.85
C VAL A 108 -16.73 -1.23 1.80
N ALA A 109 -17.10 0.06 1.84
CA ALA A 109 -18.49 0.50 1.78
C ALA A 109 -19.14 0.16 0.43
N GLU A 110 -18.46 0.42 -0.69
CA GLU A 110 -18.94 0.07 -2.03
C GLU A 110 -19.17 -1.43 -2.17
N ARG A 111 -18.22 -2.25 -1.69
CA ARG A 111 -18.37 -3.72 -1.68
C ARG A 111 -19.61 -4.17 -0.89
N HIS A 112 -19.88 -3.56 0.26
CA HIS A 112 -21.04 -3.90 1.06
C HIS A 112 -22.37 -3.52 0.36
N ALA A 113 -22.37 -2.43 -0.41
CA ALA A 113 -23.52 -2.02 -1.21
C ALA A 113 -23.82 -3.04 -2.32
N GLU A 114 -22.80 -3.46 -3.08
CA GLU A 114 -22.94 -4.47 -4.15
C GLU A 114 -23.47 -5.83 -3.65
N ILE A 115 -23.12 -6.23 -2.42
CA ILE A 115 -23.61 -7.49 -1.82
C ILE A 115 -25.06 -7.36 -1.32
N SER A 116 -25.49 -6.14 -0.97
CA SER A 116 -26.80 -5.89 -0.37
C SER A 116 -27.91 -5.63 -1.40
N GLU A 117 -27.58 -5.35 -2.66
CA GLU A 117 -28.55 -5.20 -3.76
C GLU A 117 -28.67 -6.52 -4.57
N PRO A 118 -29.82 -7.23 -4.49
CA PRO A 118 -30.07 -8.47 -5.24
C PRO A 118 -30.65 -8.25 -6.65
#